data_AF-A0A2E8ANA7-F1
#
_entry.id   AF-A0A2E8ANA7-F1
#
_cell.length_a   1.000
_cell.length_b   1.000
_cell.length_c   1.000
_cell.angle_alpha   90.00
_cell.angle_beta   90.00
_cell.angle_gamma   90.00
#
_symmetry.space_group_name_H-M   'P 1'
#
loop_
_entity.id
_entity.type
_entity.pdbx_description
1 polymer ?
#
loop_
_entity_poly.entity_id
_entity_poly.type
_entity_poly.pdbx_seq_one_letter_code
_entity_poly.pdbx_strand_id
1 'polypeptide(L)' 'YPPDKLVDTTGAGDLYAAGFLYGLSKNMRHHECANLGSYLSSKVISVLGPRTEKDIRELAISNGFLS' A
#
# COMPACT_ATOMS: atom_id res chain seq x y z
N TYR A 1 5.00 11.38 2.72
CA TYR A 1 4.44 10.43 3.71
C TYR A 1 5.57 9.81 4.51
N PRO A 2 6.04 10.45 5.60
CA PRO A 2 6.99 9.80 6.49
C PRO A 2 6.25 8.71 7.30
N PRO A 3 6.79 7.49 7.42
CA PRO A 3 6.20 6.45 8.24
C PRO A 3 6.50 6.69 9.74
N ASP A 4 5.51 6.45 10.61
CA ASP A 4 5.62 6.67 12.06
C ASP A 4 6.53 5.67 12.80
N LYS A 5 6.82 4.51 12.19
CA LYS A 5 7.73 3.51 12.74
C LYS A 5 8.35 2.69 11.61
N LEU A 6 9.67 2.73 11.47
CA LEU A 6 10.41 1.97 10.46
C LEU A 6 10.57 0.53 10.98
N VAL A 7 9.67 -0.37 10.60
CA VAL A 7 9.62 -1.73 11.16
C VAL A 7 10.19 -2.76 10.19
N ASP A 8 9.91 -2.64 8.90
CA ASP A 8 10.48 -3.47 7.83
C ASP A 8 10.42 -2.68 6.50
N THR A 9 11.52 -2.62 5.76
CA THR A 9 11.58 -1.94 4.44
C THR A 9 11.45 -2.90 3.28
N THR A 10 11.38 -4.21 3.55
CA THR A 10 11.29 -5.25 2.52
C THR A 10 9.99 -5.09 1.74
N GLY A 11 10.08 -4.97 0.41
CA GLY A 11 8.92 -4.81 -0.48
C GLY A 11 8.41 -3.37 -0.65
N ALA A 12 8.99 -2.38 0.01
CA ALA A 12 8.62 -0.97 -0.19
C ALA A 12 8.88 -0.49 -1.63
N GLY A 13 9.97 -0.96 -2.24
CA GLY A 13 10.30 -0.70 -3.64
C GLY A 13 9.34 -1.38 -4.62
N ASP A 14 8.95 -2.63 -4.35
CA ASP A 14 8.01 -3.39 -5.18
C ASP A 14 6.64 -2.73 -5.20
N LEU A 15 6.18 -2.21 -4.06
CA LEU A 15 4.92 -1.47 -3.99
C LEU A 15 4.96 -0.11 -4.66
N TYR A 16 6.11 0.57 -4.60
CA TYR A 16 6.30 1.79 -5.38
C TYR A 16 6.18 1.47 -6.88
N ALA A 17 6.89 0.45 -7.36
CA ALA A 17 6.85 0.03 -8.75
C ALA A 17 5.44 -0.43 -9.16
N ALA A 18 4.76 -1.23 -8.34
CA ALA A 18 3.39 -1.67 -8.59
C ALA A 18 2.41 -0.48 -8.69
N GLY A 19 2.49 0.48 -7.77
CA GLY A 19 1.67 1.69 -7.80
C GLY A 19 1.91 2.54 -9.03
N PHE A 20 3.19 2.71 -9.40
CA PHE A 20 3.57 3.48 -10.57
C PHE A 20 3.07 2.83 -11.88
N LEU A 21 3.29 1.52 -12.04
CA LEU A 21 2.83 0.75 -13.20
C LEU A 21 1.31 0.68 -13.29
N TYR A 22 0.63 0.57 -12.15
CA TYR A 22 -0.83 0.66 -12.09
C TYR A 22 -1.33 2.02 -12.60
N GLY A 23 -0.75 3.13 -12.12
CA GLY A 23 -1.11 4.46 -12.58
C GLY A 23 -0.87 4.66 -14.08
N LEU A 24 0.26 4.17 -14.58
CA LEU A 24 0.57 4.14 -16.01
C LEU A 24 -0.49 3.36 -16.81
N SER A 25 -0.91 2.19 -16.33
CA SER A 25 -1.97 1.38 -16.98
C SER A 25 -3.32 2.10 -17.06
N LYS A 26 -3.52 3.12 -16.23
CA LYS A 26 -4.71 3.97 -16.17
C LYS A 26 -4.55 5.31 -16.91
N ASN A 27 -3.46 5.48 -17.68
CA ASN A 27 -3.12 6.74 -18.36
C ASN A 27 -3.04 7.94 -17.41
N MET A 28 -2.66 7.73 -16.14
CA MET A 28 -2.43 8.81 -15.20
C MET A 28 -1.15 9.57 -15.58
N ARG A 29 -1.04 10.84 -15.16
CA ARG A 29 0.17 11.62 -15.39
C ARG A 29 1.31 11.07 -14.52
N HIS A 30 2.55 11.19 -14.99
CA HIS A 30 3.72 10.64 -14.29
C HIS A 30 3.83 11.03 -12.80
N HIS A 31 3.48 12.27 -12.44
CA HIS A 31 3.49 12.71 -11.04
C HIS A 31 2.40 12.04 -10.19
N GLU A 32 1.25 11.70 -10.78
CA GLU A 32 0.16 11.00 -10.11
C GLU A 32 0.55 9.52 -9.88
N CYS A 33 1.23 8.90 -10.85
CA CYS A 33 1.82 7.57 -10.69
C CYS A 33 2.86 7.54 -9.56
N ALA A 34 3.75 8.54 -9.51
CA ALA A 34 4.77 8.66 -8.47
C ALA A 34 4.16 8.86 -7.07
N ASN A 35 3.10 9.67 -6.98
CA ASN A 35 2.34 9.86 -5.74
C ASN A 35 1.67 8.56 -5.28
N LEU A 36 1.07 7.80 -6.20
CA LEU A 36 0.43 6.53 -5.89
C LEU A 36 1.44 5.48 -5.40
N GLY A 37 2.57 5.33 -6.10
CA GLY A 37 3.65 4.45 -5.66
C GLY A 37 4.20 4.83 -4.29
N SER A 38 4.42 6.12 -4.05
CA SER A 38 4.90 6.63 -2.75
C SER A 38 3.91 6.36 -1.62
N TYR A 39 2.61 6.52 -1.89
CA TYR A 39 1.56 6.22 -0.92
C TYR A 39 1.55 4.73 -0.56
N LEU A 40 1.57 3.83 -1.55
CA LEU A 40 1.57 2.38 -1.32
C LEU A 40 2.83 1.91 -0.60
N SER A 41 4.00 2.40 -1.01
CA SER A 41 5.29 2.14 -0.35
C SER A 41 5.27 2.54 1.13
N SER A 42 4.64 3.68 1.46
CA SER A 42 4.51 4.15 2.85
C SER A 42 3.64 3.26 3.75
N LYS A 43 2.79 2.40 3.17
CA LYS A 43 1.86 1.54 3.93
C LYS A 43 2.46 0.21 4.35
N VAL A 44 3.49 -0.29 3.66
CA VAL A 44 4.16 -1.54 4.04
C VAL A 44 5.17 -1.36 5.16
N ILE A 45 5.72 -0.15 5.33
CA ILE A 45 6.69 0.13 6.39
C ILE A 45 6.07 -0.04 7.80
N SER A 46 4.74 -0.03 7.90
CA SER A 46 3.98 -0.17 9.16
C SER A 46 3.46 -1.58 9.46
N VAL A 47 3.70 -2.59 8.62
CA VAL A 47 3.17 -3.96 8.81
C VAL A 47 4.31 -4.94 9.08
N LEU A 48 4.43 -5.38 10.34
CA LEU A 48 5.34 -6.42 10.77
C LEU A 48 4.88 -7.80 10.22
N GLY A 49 5.40 -8.20 9.07
CA GLY A 49 5.33 -9.58 8.57
C GLY A 49 3.95 -10.09 8.09
N PRO A 50 3.92 -11.25 7.41
CA PRO A 50 2.77 -11.74 6.62
C PRO A 50 1.61 -12.33 7.45
N ARG A 51 1.51 -12.04 8.75
CA ARG A 51 0.47 -12.59 9.62
C ARG A 51 -0.44 -11.47 10.13
N THR A 52 -1.47 -11.16 9.35
CA THR A 52 -2.68 -10.56 9.90
C THR A 52 -3.36 -11.61 10.76
N GLU A 53 -3.32 -11.47 12.09
CA GLU A 53 -4.03 -12.35 13.04
C GLU A 53 -5.56 -12.30 12.88
N LYS A 54 -6.09 -11.33 12.13
CA LYS A 54 -7.51 -11.18 11.86
C LYS A 54 -7.78 -11.33 10.37
N ASP A 55 -8.84 -12.07 10.06
CA ASP A 55 -9.32 -12.26 8.70
C ASP A 55 -9.62 -10.90 8.07
N ILE A 56 -8.95 -10.61 6.96
CA ILE A 56 -9.05 -9.34 6.23
C ILE A 56 -10.50 -9.08 5.82
N ARG A 57 -11.30 -10.14 5.61
CA ARG A 57 -12.71 -10.06 5.29
C ARG A 57 -13.54 -9.53 6.46
N GLU A 58 -13.27 -9.98 7.67
CA GLU A 58 -13.96 -9.47 8.88
C GLU A 58 -13.69 -7.99 9.10
N LEU A 59 -12.44 -7.57 8.87
CA LEU A 59 -12.06 -6.15 8.97
C LEU A 59 -12.80 -5.30 7.92
N ALA A 60 -12.95 -5.81 6.70
CA ALA A 60 -13.63 -5.09 5.63
C ALA A 60 -15.14 -4.95 5.86
N ILE A 61 -15.79 -5.98 6.44
CA ILE A 61 -17.21 -5.91 6.83
C ILE A 61 -17.39 -4.93 7.99
N SER A 62 -16.54 -5.02 9.03
CA SER A 62 -16.65 -4.15 10.22
C SER A 62 -16.45 -2.66 9.91
N ASN A 63 -15.74 -2.33 8.83
CA ASN A 63 -15.52 -0.94 8.41
C ASN A 63 -16.47 -0.50 7.28
N GLY A 64 -17.43 -1.35 6.88
CA GLY A 64 -18.43 -1.01 5.86
C GLY A 64 -17.91 -0.98 4.43
N PHE A 65 -16.75 -1.57 4.16
CA PHE A 65 -16.17 -1.67 2.81
C PHE A 65 -16.72 -2.86 2.01
N LEU A 66 -17.25 -3.88 2.69
CA LEU A 66 -17.88 -5.06 2.10
C LEU A 66 -19.19 -5.37 2.86
N SER A 67 -20.23 -5.77 2.12
CA SER A 67 -21.47 -6.35 2.64
C SER A 67 -21.43 -7.88 2.59
#